data_AF-A0A9E5N8U9-F1
#
_entry.id   AF-A0A9E5N8U9-F1
#
_cell.length_a   1.000
_cell.length_b   1.000
_cell.length_c   1.000
_cell.angle_alpha   90.00
_cell.angle_beta   90.00
_cell.angle_gamma   90.00
#
_symmetry.space_group_name_H-M   'P 1'
#
loop_
_entity.id
_entity.type
_entity.pdbx_description
1 polymer ?
#
loop_
_entity_poly.entity_id
_entity_poly.type
_entity_poly.pdbx_seq_one_letter_code
_entity_poly.pdbx_strand_id
1 'polypeptide(L)'
;MLDGPPDPARWDTTGYARRYLGERLIEYLTKPATQVKIAEGVGFFPVVEEAVPEFPEGGLKIIAEGVSEQSGAADAIAAMIPGGLGGRAGEFSDIYRETFQRILGIGVTAEAIQDVLDDQGAKLTALYEDTGAEFPLPG
;
A
#
# COMPACT_ATOMS: atom_id res chain seq x y z
N MET A 1 -5.92 -26.60 18.38
CA MET A 1 -5.77 -25.80 19.62
C MET A 1 -4.30 -25.83 19.95
N LEU A 2 -3.59 -24.70 19.79
CA LEU A 2 -2.16 -24.63 20.12
C LEU A 2 -2.01 -24.74 21.64
N ASP A 3 -0.95 -25.39 22.11
CA ASP A 3 -0.62 -25.50 23.54
C ASP A 3 -0.58 -24.11 24.19
N GLY A 4 -0.89 -24.05 25.49
CA GLY A 4 -0.94 -22.81 26.26
C GLY A 4 0.37 -21.98 26.24
N PRO A 5 0.38 -20.79 26.87
CA PRO A 5 1.55 -19.91 26.84
C PRO A 5 2.83 -20.65 27.27
N PRO A 6 3.98 -20.42 26.57
CA PRO A 6 5.26 -20.96 26.99
C PRO A 6 5.58 -20.47 28.40
N ASP A 7 6.27 -21.33 29.16
CA ASP A 7 6.79 -20.96 30.47
C ASP A 7 7.62 -19.66 30.36
N PRO A 8 7.25 -18.57 31.08
CA PRO A 8 7.99 -17.31 31.06
C PRO A 8 9.46 -17.47 31.43
N ALA A 9 9.82 -18.49 32.21
CA ALA A 9 11.21 -18.80 32.55
C ALA A 9 12.02 -19.39 31.37
N ARG A 10 11.38 -19.71 30.24
CA ARG A 10 11.98 -20.35 29.05
C ARG A 10 11.79 -19.56 27.76
N TRP A 11 11.45 -18.28 27.88
CA TRP A 11 11.25 -17.34 26.78
C TRP A 11 12.48 -17.09 25.89
N ASP A 12 13.70 -17.39 26.34
CA ASP A 12 14.93 -16.94 25.67
C ASP A 12 15.53 -17.91 24.64
N THR A 13 15.09 -19.17 24.54
CA THR A 13 15.90 -20.20 23.84
C THR A 13 15.16 -21.18 22.93
N THR A 14 13.83 -21.15 22.81
CA THR A 14 13.13 -22.08 21.90
C THR A 14 12.48 -21.38 20.71
N GLY A 15 12.59 -22.00 19.53
CA GLY A 15 11.81 -21.59 18.34
C GLY A 15 10.31 -21.55 18.60
N TYR A 16 9.83 -22.37 19.55
CA TYR A 16 8.45 -22.35 20.05
C TYR A 16 8.05 -21.02 20.70
N ALA A 17 8.86 -20.48 21.62
CA ALA A 17 8.53 -19.22 22.31
C ALA A 17 8.47 -18.04 21.33
N ARG A 18 9.41 -17.95 20.38
CA ARG A 18 9.40 -16.92 19.32
C ARG A 18 8.16 -17.04 18.43
N ARG A 19 7.81 -18.25 18.03
CA ARG A 19 6.61 -18.51 17.23
C ARG A 19 5.35 -18.10 17.99
N TYR A 20 5.19 -18.56 19.23
CA TYR A 20 4.04 -18.24 20.07
C TYR A 20 3.87 -16.72 20.26
N LEU A 21 4.95 -16.01 20.62
CA LEU A 21 4.91 -14.56 20.80
C LEU A 21 4.62 -13.83 19.49
N GLY A 22 5.18 -14.29 18.36
CA GLY A 22 4.85 -13.77 17.04
C GLY A 22 3.37 -13.94 16.70
N GLU A 23 2.80 -15.11 16.93
CA GLU A 23 1.36 -15.37 16.73
C GLU A 23 0.50 -14.47 17.63
N ARG A 24 0.85 -14.29 18.90
CA ARG A 24 0.14 -13.38 19.82
C ARG A 24 0.25 -11.91 19.40
N LEU A 25 1.39 -11.50 18.85
CA LEU A 25 1.58 -10.15 18.32
C LEU A 25 0.71 -9.93 17.08
N ILE A 26 0.71 -10.86 16.12
CA ILE A 26 -0.15 -10.80 14.94
C ILE A 26 -1.61 -10.69 15.39
N GLU A 27 -2.06 -11.57 16.28
CA GLU A 27 -3.42 -11.53 16.83
C GLU A 27 -3.75 -10.18 17.48
N TYR A 28 -2.82 -9.60 18.25
CA TYR A 28 -3.04 -8.30 18.85
C TYR A 28 -3.15 -7.19 17.80
N LEU A 29 -2.25 -7.18 16.80
CA LEU A 29 -2.21 -6.17 15.74
C LEU A 29 -3.43 -6.27 14.83
N THR A 30 -3.96 -7.46 14.57
CA THR A 30 -5.13 -7.67 13.70
C THR A 30 -6.48 -7.56 14.43
N LYS A 31 -6.50 -7.16 15.71
CA LYS A 31 -7.77 -6.85 16.40
C LYS A 31 -8.40 -5.59 15.81
N PRO A 32 -9.73 -5.55 15.58
CA PRO A 32 -10.44 -4.37 15.11
C PRO A 32 -10.08 -3.09 15.88
N ALA A 33 -10.18 -3.13 17.22
CA ALA A 33 -9.85 -1.99 18.07
C ALA A 33 -8.37 -1.56 18.02
N THR A 34 -7.44 -2.47 17.69
CA THR A 34 -6.03 -2.12 17.48
C THR A 34 -5.84 -1.41 16.15
N GLN A 35 -6.49 -1.88 15.09
CA GLN A 35 -6.43 -1.28 13.76
C GLN A 35 -7.05 0.13 13.74
N VAL A 36 -8.15 0.36 14.48
CA VAL A 36 -8.71 1.71 14.67
C VAL A 36 -7.68 2.65 15.30
N LYS A 37 -6.99 2.21 16.37
CA LYS A 37 -5.94 3.02 17.02
C LYS A 37 -4.76 3.34 16.09
N ILE A 38 -4.40 2.39 15.22
CA ILE A 38 -3.35 2.61 14.21
C ILE A 38 -3.80 3.67 13.21
N ALA A 39 -5.03 3.57 12.70
CA ALA A 39 -5.58 4.56 11.78
C ALA A 39 -5.67 5.95 12.41
N GLU A 40 -6.11 6.07 13.67
CA GLU A 40 -6.14 7.33 14.41
C GLU A 40 -4.75 7.95 14.62
N GLY A 41 -3.73 7.11 14.83
CA GLY A 41 -2.38 7.57 15.12
C GLY A 41 -1.55 7.93 13.88
N VAL A 42 -1.68 7.16 12.79
CA VAL A 42 -0.79 7.27 11.62
C VAL A 42 -1.52 7.27 10.27
N GLY A 43 -2.85 7.20 10.25
CA GLY A 43 -3.63 7.20 9.02
C GLY A 43 -3.52 5.92 8.18
N PHE A 44 -3.01 4.83 8.76
CA PHE A 44 -3.01 3.52 8.09
C PHE A 44 -4.35 2.83 8.29
N PHE A 45 -5.07 2.64 7.19
CA PHE A 45 -6.41 2.05 7.21
C PHE A 45 -6.37 0.54 7.49
N PRO A 46 -7.45 -0.01 8.07
CA PRO A 46 -7.48 -1.41 8.46
C PRO A 46 -7.31 -2.36 7.28
N VAL A 47 -6.67 -3.49 7.55
CA VAL A 47 -6.58 -4.66 6.64
C VAL A 47 -7.59 -5.77 6.97
N VAL A 48 -8.43 -5.53 7.98
CA VAL A 48 -9.52 -6.42 8.41
C VAL A 48 -10.84 -5.63 8.35
N GLU A 49 -11.82 -6.15 7.65
CA GLU A 49 -13.10 -5.47 7.38
C GLU A 49 -13.88 -5.19 8.67
N GLU A 50 -13.74 -6.06 9.67
CA GLU A 50 -14.40 -5.95 10.98
C GLU A 50 -13.95 -4.72 11.77
N ALA A 51 -12.87 -4.04 11.38
CA ALA A 51 -12.44 -2.78 11.99
C ALA A 51 -13.25 -1.57 11.55
N VAL A 52 -13.81 -1.58 10.34
CA VAL A 52 -14.52 -0.41 9.77
C VAL A 52 -15.72 0.01 10.64
N PRO A 53 -16.58 -0.92 11.12
CA PRO A 53 -17.70 -0.58 12.00
C PRO A 53 -17.29 -0.03 13.37
N GLU A 54 -16.05 -0.29 13.82
CA GLU A 54 -15.53 0.10 15.13
C GLU A 54 -14.99 1.55 15.15
N PHE A 55 -14.91 2.22 13.99
CA PHE A 55 -14.50 3.63 13.96
C PHE A 55 -15.53 4.53 14.65
N PRO A 56 -15.08 5.51 15.46
CA PRO A 56 -15.94 6.59 15.93
C PRO A 56 -16.53 7.37 14.76
N GLU A 57 -17.75 7.88 14.92
CA GLU A 57 -18.36 8.77 13.93
C GLU A 57 -17.49 9.98 13.62
N GLY A 58 -17.38 10.34 12.33
CA GLY A 58 -16.58 11.48 11.87
C GLY A 58 -15.82 11.20 10.58
N GLY A 59 -14.92 12.12 10.22
CA GLY A 59 -14.21 12.07 8.93
C GLY A 59 -13.36 10.81 8.75
N LEU A 60 -12.77 10.28 9.82
CA LEU A 60 -11.94 9.08 9.73
C LEU A 60 -12.76 7.84 9.38
N LYS A 61 -13.99 7.72 9.92
CA LYS A 61 -14.93 6.66 9.57
C LYS A 61 -15.34 6.72 8.10
N ILE A 62 -15.68 7.90 7.61
CA ILE A 62 -16.04 8.11 6.20
C ILE A 62 -14.90 7.66 5.26
N ILE A 63 -13.66 8.00 5.58
CA ILE A 63 -12.52 7.57 4.77
C ILE A 63 -12.28 6.06 4.88
N ALA A 64 -12.39 5.48 6.08
CA ALA A 64 -12.23 4.04 6.28
C ALA A 64 -13.28 3.22 5.51
N GLU A 65 -14.55 3.65 5.53
CA GLU A 65 -15.63 3.06 4.73
C GLU A 65 -15.31 3.17 3.24
N GLY A 66 -14.93 4.35 2.76
CA GLY A 66 -14.58 4.55 1.34
C GLY A 66 -13.38 3.71 0.87
N VAL A 67 -12.33 3.57 1.69
CA VAL A 67 -11.17 2.71 1.38
C VAL A 67 -11.58 1.24 1.35
N SER A 68 -12.41 0.80 2.29
CA SER A 68 -12.92 -0.58 2.34
C SER A 68 -13.79 -0.90 1.11
N GLU A 69 -14.71 0.00 0.75
CA GLU A 69 -15.56 -0.16 -0.44
C GLU A 69 -14.74 -0.15 -1.73
N GLN A 70 -13.78 0.78 -1.87
CA GLN A 70 -12.92 0.87 -3.05
C GLN A 70 -12.04 -0.37 -3.22
N SER A 71 -11.43 -0.86 -2.13
CA SER A 71 -10.54 -2.02 -2.19
C SER A 71 -11.28 -3.35 -2.39
N GLY A 72 -12.53 -3.45 -1.93
CA GLY A 72 -13.40 -4.62 -2.12
C GLY A 72 -14.23 -4.60 -3.41
N ALA A 73 -14.14 -3.55 -4.22
CA ALA A 73 -14.93 -3.42 -5.45
C ALA A 73 -14.58 -4.51 -6.48
N ALA A 74 -15.58 -4.94 -7.26
CA ALA A 74 -15.39 -5.99 -8.27
C ALA A 74 -14.43 -5.56 -9.40
N ASP A 75 -14.31 -4.26 -9.64
CA ASP A 75 -13.43 -3.60 -10.58
C ASP A 75 -12.25 -2.90 -9.89
N ALA A 76 -11.93 -3.29 -8.66
CA ALA A 76 -10.77 -2.74 -7.95
C ALA A 76 -9.49 -2.93 -8.77
N ILE A 77 -8.77 -1.82 -8.96
CA ILE A 77 -7.50 -1.80 -9.68
C ILE A 77 -6.37 -1.91 -8.66
N ALA A 78 -5.60 -2.99 -8.73
CA ALA A 78 -4.42 -3.17 -7.89
C ALA A 78 -3.35 -2.13 -8.27
N ALA A 79 -3.07 -1.18 -7.38
CA ALA A 79 -1.99 -0.21 -7.57
C ALA A 79 -0.69 -0.76 -6.96
N MET A 80 0.11 -1.44 -7.79
CA MET A 80 1.37 -2.02 -7.34
C MET A 80 2.48 -0.97 -7.26
N ILE A 81 3.32 -1.06 -6.22
CA ILE A 81 4.54 -0.26 -6.11
C ILE A 81 5.47 -0.67 -7.27
N PRO A 82 6.15 0.28 -7.94
CA PRO A 82 7.09 -0.02 -9.03
C PRO A 82 8.32 -0.78 -8.49
N GLY A 83 8.23 -2.11 -8.52
CA GLY A 83 9.29 -3.03 -8.14
C GLY A 83 10.30 -3.26 -9.27
N GLY A 84 11.47 -3.80 -8.94
CA GLY A 84 12.43 -4.28 -9.95
C GLY A 84 13.29 -3.20 -10.65
N LEU A 85 12.97 -1.91 -10.51
CA LEU A 85 13.69 -0.82 -11.19
C LEU A 85 15.09 -0.51 -10.61
N GLY A 86 15.43 -1.05 -9.43
CA GLY A 86 16.72 -0.85 -8.79
C GLY A 86 17.09 0.63 -8.63
N GLY A 87 18.30 1.00 -9.06
CA GLY A 87 18.80 2.38 -8.99
C GLY A 87 18.03 3.38 -9.88
N ARG A 88 17.18 2.90 -10.80
CA ARG A 88 16.40 3.74 -11.72
C ARG A 88 14.98 4.03 -11.21
N ALA A 89 14.64 3.66 -9.98
CA ALA A 89 13.33 3.98 -9.38
C ALA A 89 13.02 5.49 -9.32
N GLY A 90 14.05 6.34 -9.33
CA GLY A 90 13.88 7.80 -9.46
C GLY A 90 13.25 8.22 -10.77
N GLU A 91 13.63 7.59 -11.89
CA GLU A 91 13.13 7.91 -13.22
C GLU A 91 11.62 7.64 -13.34
N PHE A 92 11.12 6.58 -12.70
CA PHE A 92 9.68 6.32 -12.59
C PHE A 92 8.96 7.51 -11.95
N SER A 93 9.48 8.02 -10.83
CA SER A 93 8.87 9.16 -10.14
C SER A 93 8.91 10.44 -10.97
N ASP A 94 9.99 10.63 -11.73
CA ASP A 94 10.16 11.80 -12.58
C ASP A 94 9.19 11.77 -13.77
N ILE A 95 8.99 10.61 -14.42
CA ILE A 95 8.00 10.43 -15.49
C ILE A 95 6.59 10.85 -15.02
N TYR A 96 6.15 10.37 -13.85
CA TYR A 96 4.83 10.75 -13.31
C TYR A 96 4.72 12.24 -13.00
N ARG A 97 5.78 12.85 -12.43
CA ARG A 97 5.80 14.28 -12.12
C ARG A 97 5.79 15.12 -13.39
N GLU A 98 6.60 14.77 -14.38
CA GLU A 98 6.67 15.46 -15.67
C GLU A 98 5.33 15.36 -16.40
N THR A 99 4.72 14.17 -16.44
CA THR A 99 3.38 13.95 -17.01
C THR A 99 2.36 14.92 -16.41
N PHE A 100 2.30 14.99 -15.07
CA PHE A 100 1.38 15.87 -14.36
C PHE A 100 1.64 17.36 -14.64
N GLN A 101 2.92 17.77 -14.62
CA GLN A 101 3.32 19.15 -14.87
C GLN A 101 3.00 19.60 -16.30
N ARG A 102 3.25 18.76 -17.30
CA ARG A 102 2.98 19.06 -18.71
C ARG A 102 1.50 19.13 -19.03
N ILE A 103 0.69 18.23 -18.46
CA ILE A 103 -0.76 18.26 -18.63
C ILE A 103 -1.37 19.52 -18.00
N LEU A 104 -0.92 19.89 -16.78
CA LEU A 104 -1.50 21.02 -16.05
C LEU A 104 -0.81 22.37 -16.33
N GLY A 105 0.30 22.38 -17.07
CA GLY A 105 1.08 23.59 -17.32
C GLY A 105 1.77 24.15 -16.07
N ILE A 106 2.27 23.29 -15.19
CA ILE A 106 2.99 23.71 -13.98
C ILE A 106 4.45 24.02 -14.35
N GLY A 107 4.77 25.30 -14.51
CA GLY A 107 6.12 25.75 -14.90
C GLY A 107 6.44 25.61 -16.39
N VAL A 108 5.50 25.08 -17.18
CA VAL A 108 5.57 24.95 -18.63
C VAL A 108 4.20 25.31 -19.24
N THR A 109 4.12 25.50 -20.56
CA THR A 109 2.82 25.62 -21.23
C THR A 109 2.10 24.28 -21.16
N ALA A 110 0.80 24.30 -20.85
CA ALA A 110 -0.01 23.08 -20.86
C ALA A 110 -0.05 22.47 -22.26
N GLU A 111 0.16 21.16 -22.31
CA GLU A 111 0.17 20.36 -23.53
C GLU A 111 -1.12 19.52 -23.65
N ALA A 112 -1.39 19.00 -24.86
CA ALA A 112 -2.52 18.12 -25.06
C ALA A 112 -2.32 16.81 -24.28
N ILE A 113 -3.35 16.40 -23.53
CA ILE A 113 -3.26 15.24 -22.61
C ILE A 113 -2.77 13.99 -23.34
N GLN A 114 -3.36 13.66 -24.49
CA GLN A 114 -3.00 12.45 -25.21
C GLN A 114 -1.54 12.45 -25.66
N ASP A 115 -1.06 13.58 -26.19
CA ASP A 115 0.33 13.71 -26.65
C ASP A 115 1.33 13.49 -25.50
N VAL A 116 1.02 14.02 -24.32
CA VAL A 116 1.84 13.81 -23.11
C VAL A 116 1.79 12.36 -22.66
N LEU A 117 0.61 11.74 -22.63
CA LEU A 117 0.46 10.33 -22.23
C LEU A 117 1.18 9.38 -23.19
N ASP A 118 1.14 9.64 -24.50
CA ASP A 118 1.82 8.83 -25.50
C ASP A 118 3.35 8.92 -25.34
N ASP A 119 3.89 10.13 -25.16
CA ASP A 119 5.33 10.35 -24.93
C ASP A 119 5.81 9.73 -23.61
N GLN A 120 5.10 9.99 -22.51
CA GLN A 120 5.49 9.51 -21.19
C GLN A 120 5.27 8.00 -21.03
N GLY A 121 4.23 7.46 -21.66
CA GLY A 121 3.98 6.02 -21.72
C GLY A 121 5.09 5.26 -22.45
N ALA A 122 5.61 5.81 -23.56
CA ALA A 122 6.75 5.25 -24.26
C ALA A 122 8.03 5.24 -23.39
N LYS A 123 8.30 6.34 -22.67
CA LYS A 123 9.43 6.42 -21.73
C LYS A 123 9.31 5.42 -20.58
N LEU A 124 8.10 5.28 -20.02
CA LEU A 124 7.83 4.31 -18.96
C LEU A 124 8.05 2.88 -19.45
N THR A 125 7.56 2.56 -20.65
CA THR A 125 7.76 1.25 -21.29
C THR A 125 9.24 0.93 -21.44
N ALA A 126 10.01 1.85 -22.03
CA ALA A 126 11.45 1.69 -22.21
C ALA A 126 12.18 1.49 -20.88
N LEU A 127 11.79 2.20 -19.81
CA LEU A 127 12.39 2.05 -18.48
C LEU A 127 12.24 0.61 -17.94
N TYR A 128 11.06 0.01 -18.05
CA TYR A 128 10.84 -1.38 -17.62
C TYR A 128 11.60 -2.37 -18.50
N GLU A 129 11.58 -2.19 -19.82
CA GLU A 129 12.31 -3.04 -20.77
C GLU A 129 13.83 -3.01 -20.52
N ASP A 130 14.41 -1.82 -20.37
CA ASP A 130 15.84 -1.64 -20.14
C ASP A 130 16.33 -2.24 -18.81
N THR A 131 15.48 -2.20 -17.78
CA THR A 131 15.81 -2.75 -16.46
C THR A 131 15.55 -4.24 -16.36
N GLY A 132 14.82 -4.82 -17.31
CA GLY A 132 14.31 -6.18 -17.21
C GLY A 132 13.31 -6.38 -16.07
N ALA A 133 12.75 -5.28 -15.55
CA ALA A 133 11.73 -5.31 -14.52
C ALA A 133 10.37 -5.71 -15.12
N GLU A 134 9.55 -6.42 -14.34
CA GLU A 134 8.18 -6.73 -14.76
C GLU A 134 7.31 -5.48 -14.69
N PHE A 135 6.47 -5.31 -15.71
CA PHE A 135 5.48 -4.23 -15.71
C PHE A 135 4.46 -4.45 -14.58
N PRO A 136 4.12 -3.43 -13.78
CA PRO A 136 3.15 -3.58 -12.71
C PRO A 136 1.76 -3.90 -13.27
N LEU A 137 1.05 -4.85 -12.63
CA LEU A 137 -0.34 -5.12 -12.95
C LEU A 137 -1.25 -3.94 -12.53
N PRO A 138 -2.41 -3.76 -13.19
CA PRO A 138 -2.84 -4.41 -14.44
C PRO A 138 -2.37 -3.55 -15.63
N GLY A 139 -1.26 -3.97 -16.25
CA GLY A 139 -0.84 -3.47 -17.56
C GLY A 139 -1.74 -3.98 -18.67
#